data_AF-A0A3B0U9H7-F1
#
_entry.id   AF-A0A3B0U9H7-F1
#
_cell.length_a   1.000
_cell.length_b   1.000
_cell.length_c   1.000
_cell.angle_alpha   90.00
_cell.angle_beta   90.00
_cell.angle_gamma   90.00
#
_symmetry.space_group_name_H-M   'P 1'
#
loop_
_entity.id
_entity.type
_entity.pdbx_description
1 polymer ?
#
loop_
_entity_poly.entity_id
_entity_poly.type
_entity_poly.pdbx_seq_one_letter_code
_entity_poly.pdbx_strand_id
1 'polypeptide(L)'
;QGTSMAAPEVAGVAALVRSYYPQLSASQVKHILMNSGIKIDFEVKVPGGDGKTALLSDLSVSGRVLNAYNALKMADQIVNGK
;
A
#
# COMPACT_ATOMS: atom_id res chain seq x y z
N GLN A 1 7.45 -0.12 18.15
CA GLN A 1 6.36 -0.40 17.18
C GLN A 1 6.99 -0.77 15.86
N GLY A 2 6.43 -1.74 15.15
CA GLY A 2 7.08 -2.30 13.96
C GLY A 2 6.07 -2.92 13.02
N THR A 3 6.52 -3.86 12.19
CA THR A 3 5.68 -4.58 11.21
C THR A 3 4.40 -5.16 11.81
N SER A 4 4.41 -5.52 13.10
CA SER A 4 3.23 -6.00 13.86
C SER A 4 2.08 -4.99 13.97
N MET A 5 2.34 -3.68 13.85
CA MET A 5 1.29 -2.66 13.78
C MET A 5 0.96 -2.27 12.34
N ALA A 6 1.91 -2.37 11.41
CA ALA A 6 1.65 -2.12 10.00
C ALA A 6 0.72 -3.19 9.37
N ALA A 7 0.85 -4.45 9.80
CA ALA A 7 0.01 -5.54 9.33
C ALA A 7 -1.49 -5.33 9.61
N PRO A 8 -1.95 -5.04 10.85
CA PRO A 8 -3.36 -4.78 11.13
C PRO A 8 -3.89 -3.50 10.44
N GLU A 9 -3.08 -2.46 10.26
CA GLU A 9 -3.47 -1.25 9.50
C GLU A 9 -3.77 -1.59 8.02
N VAL A 10 -2.86 -2.33 7.36
CA VAL A 10 -3.07 -2.78 5.98
C VAL A 10 -4.27 -3.74 5.88
N ALA A 11 -4.44 -4.63 6.87
CA ALA A 11 -5.59 -5.52 6.93
C ALA A 11 -6.92 -4.76 7.08
N GLY A 12 -6.95 -3.68 7.88
CA GLY A 12 -8.10 -2.80 8.01
C GLY A 12 -8.49 -2.14 6.68
N VAL A 13 -7.52 -1.64 5.93
CA VAL A 13 -7.78 -1.07 4.60
C VAL A 13 -8.22 -2.14 3.60
N ALA A 14 -7.64 -3.34 3.64
CA ALA A 14 -8.06 -4.47 2.80
C ALA A 14 -9.52 -4.87 3.10
N ALA A 15 -9.90 -4.91 4.38
CA ALA A 15 -11.26 -5.17 4.83
C ALA A 15 -12.22 -4.08 4.36
N LEU A 16 -11.81 -2.80 4.46
CA LEU A 16 -12.58 -1.67 3.94
C LEU A 16 -12.85 -1.82 2.44
N VAL A 17 -11.82 -2.06 1.62
CA VAL A 17 -11.98 -2.27 0.17
C VAL A 17 -12.96 -3.41 -0.12
N ARG A 18 -12.83 -4.55 0.58
CA ARG A 18 -13.72 -5.70 0.36
C ARG A 18 -15.13 -5.50 0.90
N SER A 19 -15.33 -4.60 1.87
CA SER A 19 -16.67 -4.26 2.36
C SER A 19 -17.49 -3.49 1.32
N TYR A 20 -16.84 -2.64 0.52
CA TYR A 20 -17.47 -1.90 -0.57
C TYR A 20 -17.50 -2.71 -1.88
N TYR A 21 -16.49 -3.53 -2.12
CA TYR A 21 -16.31 -4.28 -3.36
C TYR A 21 -16.06 -5.77 -3.09
N PRO A 22 -17.06 -6.52 -2.58
CA PRO A 22 -16.90 -7.92 -2.17
C PRO A 22 -16.57 -8.89 -3.31
N GLN A 23 -16.82 -8.50 -4.56
CA GLN A 23 -16.49 -9.25 -5.77
C GLN A 23 -14.99 -9.26 -6.11
N LEU A 24 -14.18 -8.39 -5.49
CA LEU A 24 -12.75 -8.34 -5.73
C LEU A 24 -12.05 -9.57 -5.12
N SER A 25 -11.28 -10.26 -5.96
CA SER A 25 -10.42 -11.36 -5.53
C SER A 25 -9.26 -10.86 -4.65
N ALA A 26 -8.67 -11.76 -3.87
CA ALA A 26 -7.54 -11.41 -3.01
C ALA A 26 -6.33 -10.86 -3.80
N SER A 27 -6.09 -11.36 -5.02
CA SER A 27 -5.04 -10.85 -5.89
C SER A 27 -5.32 -9.43 -6.39
N GLN A 28 -6.58 -9.11 -6.72
CA GLN A 28 -7.00 -7.76 -7.08
C GLN A 28 -6.86 -6.80 -5.90
N VAL A 29 -7.28 -7.20 -4.70
CA VAL A 29 -7.11 -6.39 -3.48
C VAL A 29 -5.62 -6.13 -3.22
N LYS A 30 -4.76 -7.16 -3.32
CA LYS A 30 -3.31 -6.97 -3.22
C LYS A 30 -2.79 -5.99 -4.27
N HIS A 31 -3.23 -6.14 -5.52
CA HIS A 31 -2.84 -5.24 -6.61
C HIS A 31 -3.22 -3.78 -6.31
N ILE A 32 -4.45 -3.55 -5.84
CA ILE A 32 -4.94 -2.22 -5.44
C ILE A 32 -4.05 -1.64 -4.34
N LEU A 33 -3.84 -2.36 -3.24
CA LEU A 33 -3.07 -1.83 -2.09
C LEU A 33 -1.62 -1.50 -2.48
N MET A 34 -1.01 -2.31 -3.34
CA MET A 34 0.37 -2.08 -3.80
C MET A 34 0.48 -0.90 -4.77
N ASN A 35 -0.53 -0.65 -5.60
CA ASN A 35 -0.47 0.32 -6.70
C ASN A 35 -1.26 1.62 -6.46
N SER A 36 -1.99 1.73 -5.35
CA SER A 36 -2.72 2.95 -4.97
C SER A 36 -2.01 3.77 -3.89
N GLY A 37 -0.95 3.22 -3.29
CA GLY A 37 -0.16 3.93 -2.28
C GLY A 37 0.54 5.18 -2.81
N ILE A 38 0.88 6.09 -1.90
CA ILE A 38 1.64 7.32 -2.21
C ILE A 38 3.10 6.94 -2.41
N LYS A 39 3.65 7.29 -3.59
CA LYS A 39 5.07 7.06 -3.90
C LYS A 39 5.95 8.02 -3.11
N ILE A 40 7.03 7.50 -2.55
CA ILE A 40 8.04 8.29 -1.84
C ILE A 40 9.27 8.39 -2.73
N ASP A 41 9.48 9.58 -3.29
CA ASP A 41 10.54 9.86 -4.28
C ASP A 41 11.78 10.53 -3.68
N PHE A 42 11.94 10.48 -2.35
CA PHE A 42 13.10 11.01 -1.64
C PHE A 42 13.82 9.90 -0.88
N GLU A 43 15.09 10.16 -0.55
CA GLU A 43 15.90 9.21 0.18
C GLU A 43 15.49 9.11 1.65
N VAL A 44 15.49 7.88 2.17
CA VAL A 44 15.21 7.55 3.56
C VAL A 44 16.43 6.92 4.21
N LYS A 45 16.52 7.02 5.54
CA LYS A 45 17.59 6.36 6.31
C LYS A 45 17.43 4.85 6.23
N VAL A 46 18.50 4.16 5.86
CA VAL A 46 18.51 2.69 5.82
C VAL A 46 18.52 2.16 7.26
N PRO A 47 17.56 1.32 7.67
CA PRO A 47 17.57 0.70 8.99
C PRO A 47 18.85 -0.11 9.20
N GLY A 48 19.64 0.22 10.22
CA GLY A 48 20.92 -0.44 10.50
C GLY A 48 22.08 -0.09 9.55
N GLY A 49 21.93 0.94 8.71
CA GLY A 49 22.89 1.29 7.66
C GLY A 49 23.96 2.33 8.02
N ASP A 50 24.28 2.56 9.30
CA ASP A 50 25.33 3.51 9.75
C ASP A 50 25.28 4.90 9.08
N GLY A 51 24.08 5.48 8.97
CA GLY A 51 23.88 6.81 8.39
C GLY A 51 23.70 6.84 6.87
N LYS A 52 23.71 5.68 6.20
CA LYS A 52 23.39 5.59 4.76
C LYS A 52 21.94 5.96 4.49
N THR A 53 21.74 6.60 3.34
CA THR A 53 20.43 6.90 2.76
C THR A 53 20.26 6.12 1.46
N ALA A 54 19.01 5.77 1.15
CA ALA A 54 18.63 5.12 -0.11
C ALA A 54 17.21 5.52 -0.49
N LEU A 55 16.82 5.40 -1.76
CA LEU A 55 15.43 5.63 -2.15
C LEU A 55 14.53 4.58 -1.49
N LEU A 56 13.31 4.98 -1.09
CA LEU A 56 12.37 4.01 -0.51
C LEU A 56 12.05 2.87 -1.50
N SER A 57 12.08 3.15 -2.79
CA SER A 57 11.90 2.14 -3.85
C SER A 57 12.97 1.04 -3.86
N ASP A 58 14.17 1.29 -3.31
CA ASP A 58 15.22 0.27 -3.20
C ASP A 58 15.03 -0.62 -1.97
N LEU A 59 14.27 -0.15 -0.98
CA LEU A 59 14.06 -0.82 0.30
C LEU A 59 12.65 -1.46 0.44
N SER A 60 11.70 -1.06 -0.41
CA SER A 60 10.31 -1.47 -0.36
C SER A 60 9.84 -1.96 -1.73
N VAL A 61 9.13 -3.09 -1.74
CA VAL A 61 8.59 -3.71 -2.97
C VAL A 61 7.75 -2.72 -3.78
N SER A 62 6.97 -1.86 -3.14
CA SER A 62 6.15 -0.85 -3.83
C SER A 62 6.81 0.52 -3.92
N GLY A 63 7.79 0.81 -3.05
CA GLY A 63 8.27 2.17 -2.81
C GLY A 63 7.17 3.14 -2.36
N ARG A 64 6.06 2.63 -1.82
CA ARG A 64 4.85 3.40 -1.54
C ARG A 64 4.34 3.20 -0.12
N VAL A 65 3.72 4.24 0.41
CA VAL A 65 2.99 4.21 1.68
C VAL A 65 1.51 3.97 1.39
N LEU A 66 0.88 3.09 2.19
CA LEU A 66 -0.55 2.77 2.08
C LEU A 66 -1.43 4.03 2.07
N ASN A 67 -2.44 4.05 1.21
CA ASN A 67 -3.44 5.11 1.17
C ASN A 67 -4.84 4.54 0.94
N ALA A 68 -5.72 4.65 1.94
CA ALA A 68 -7.07 4.06 1.89
C ALA A 68 -7.98 4.72 0.85
N TYR A 69 -7.90 6.04 0.68
CA TYR A 69 -8.72 6.79 -0.27
C TYR A 69 -8.40 6.39 -1.72
N ASN A 70 -7.11 6.37 -2.07
CA ASN A 70 -6.65 5.95 -3.38
C ASN A 70 -6.97 4.47 -3.63
N ALA A 71 -6.89 3.62 -2.60
CA ALA A 71 -7.26 2.22 -2.71
C ALA A 71 -8.74 2.06 -3.10
N LEU A 72 -9.65 2.82 -2.49
CA LEU A 72 -11.06 2.83 -2.86
C LEU A 72 -11.28 3.39 -4.27
N LYS A 73 -10.59 4.48 -4.65
CA LYS A 73 -10.68 5.03 -6.00
C LYS A 73 -10.23 4.02 -7.08
N MET A 74 -9.13 3.32 -6.83
CA MET A 74 -8.63 2.30 -7.75
C MET A 74 -9.51 1.05 -7.76
N ALA A 75 -10.10 0.68 -6.63
CA ALA A 75 -11.11 -0.38 -6.56
C ALA A 75 -12.34 -0.04 -7.40
N ASP A 76 -12.83 1.20 -7.30
CA ASP A 76 -13.95 1.70 -8.11
C ASP A 76 -13.63 1.64 -9.61
N GLN A 77 -12.42 2.05 -10.00
CA GLN A 77 -11.93 1.94 -11.39
C GLN A 77 -11.97 0.51 -11.92
N ILE A 78 -11.53 -0.48 -11.12
CA ILE A 78 -11.49 -1.88 -11.53
C ILE A 78 -12.89 -2.49 -11.65
N VAL A 79 -13.81 -2.09 -10.77
CA VAL A 79 -15.16 -2.68 -10.72
C VAL A 79 -16.13 -1.99 -11.67
N ASN A 80 -16.12 -0.66 -11.67
CA ASN A 80 -17.11 0.19 -12.35
C ASN A 80 -16.57 0.86 -13.62
N GLY A 81 -15.27 0.73 -13.92
CA GLY A 81 -14.66 1.25 -15.15
C GLY A 81 -14.65 2.79 -15.26
N LYS A 82 -14.77 3.50 -14.13
CA LYS A 82 -14.81 4.97 -14.07
C LYS A 82 -13.48 5.56 -13.60
#